data_AF-A0A8D0CAU4-F1
#
_entry.id   AF-A0A8D0CAU4-F1
#
_cell.length_a   1.000
_cell.length_b   1.000
_cell.length_c   1.000
_cell.angle_alpha   90.00
_cell.angle_beta   90.00
_cell.angle_gamma   90.00
#
_symmetry.space_group_name_H-M   'P 1'
#
loop_
_entity.id
_entity.type
_entity.pdbx_description
1 polymer ?
#
loop_
_entity_poly.entity_id
_entity_poly.type
_entity_poly.pdbx_seq_one_letter_code
_entity_poly.pdbx_strand_id
1 'polypeptide(L)'
;MKMSQAPENVRTVFEETKRAQWDNKVQYLLSCIGFVIGFGNMWRFPYLCQVYGGGAFLIPYLIALVFEGIPIFYLEIAIGQTLRKGSIGAWNQISPYLGGLGVASLTLAFLVSLYYTMILAWVFWFFINSFQQPLPWSFCPQNPAQPELAEECNKTTTTNYYWYRHTLNISTDITESGPLLWWMVTCLAASWTIVYLCTIRGIESVGKAIYLTSTFPCVILSLFVIYGLCLPGTASGIGLAFIVFTEVVTKMPGSHAWSCLFFFMLFSLGLSSLFGLVQSIMTSLIEFRIVSKHLSKEATSGIICLSAFSLGLCFTLRSGSYWVQAFDTFAGSVPLLIIGFFEVIGVTYVHGLTRFCDNVQWMTQRPVHLFWKASWQIISPVLMFTVLVAYAVLKKPSTYDAWNPNYEHFPAKETKMYPGWVVATCVTLAVLPCLFIPLGAIYQFGRTVLKKKQQQVLYPDTSSENK
;
A
#
# COMPACT_ATOMS: atom_id res chain seq x y z
N MET A 1 -3.36 -42.38 -15.97
CA MET A 1 -3.31 -42.95 -14.60
C MET A 1 -4.00 -41.96 -13.67
N LYS A 2 -5.03 -42.35 -12.90
CA LYS A 2 -5.64 -41.44 -11.92
C LYS A 2 -4.63 -41.17 -10.80
N MET A 3 -4.46 -39.91 -10.39
CA MET A 3 -3.48 -39.50 -9.36
C MET A 3 -3.69 -40.19 -8.00
N SER A 4 -4.89 -40.72 -7.77
CA SER A 4 -5.25 -41.57 -6.62
C SER A 4 -4.51 -42.91 -6.56
N GLN A 5 -3.71 -43.26 -7.59
CA GLN A 5 -2.92 -44.49 -7.66
C GLN A 5 -1.40 -44.24 -7.61
N ALA A 6 -0.94 -42.98 -7.51
CA ALA A 6 0.48 -42.68 -7.39
C ALA A 6 1.04 -43.12 -6.02
N PRO A 7 2.33 -43.46 -5.89
CA PRO A 7 2.94 -43.72 -4.58
C PRO A 7 2.91 -42.45 -3.71
N GLU A 8 2.86 -42.63 -2.39
CA GLU A 8 2.58 -41.57 -1.41
C GLU A 8 3.60 -40.41 -1.48
N ASN A 9 4.87 -40.73 -1.70
CA ASN A 9 5.95 -39.77 -1.94
C ASN A 9 5.76 -38.91 -3.20
N VAL A 10 5.11 -39.43 -4.24
CA VAL A 10 4.79 -38.68 -5.45
C VAL A 10 3.54 -37.83 -5.23
N ARG A 11 2.57 -38.29 -4.44
CA ARG A 11 1.39 -37.49 -4.06
C ARG A 11 1.79 -36.31 -3.18
N THR A 12 2.66 -36.51 -2.19
CA THR A 12 3.14 -35.42 -1.32
C THR A 12 3.93 -34.39 -2.11
N VAL A 13 4.83 -34.80 -3.00
CA VAL A 13 5.55 -33.88 -3.89
C VAL A 13 4.59 -33.15 -4.85
N PHE A 14 3.55 -33.83 -5.34
CA PHE A 14 2.54 -33.21 -6.23
C PHE A 14 1.61 -32.25 -5.48
N GLU A 15 1.25 -32.54 -4.23
CA GLU A 15 0.51 -31.63 -3.36
C GLU A 15 1.35 -30.42 -2.95
N GLU A 16 2.65 -30.61 -2.67
CA GLU A 16 3.59 -29.51 -2.43
C GLU A 16 3.80 -28.61 -3.67
N THR A 17 3.71 -29.17 -4.88
CA THR A 17 3.77 -28.40 -6.15
C THR A 17 2.43 -27.86 -6.63
N LYS A 18 1.30 -28.27 -6.01
CA LYS A 18 -0.02 -27.75 -6.38
C LYS A 18 -0.18 -26.33 -5.83
N ARG A 19 -0.21 -25.35 -6.73
CA ARG A 19 -0.44 -23.95 -6.37
C ARG A 19 -1.80 -23.81 -5.68
N ALA A 20 -1.82 -23.09 -4.57
CA ALA A 20 -3.06 -22.79 -3.86
C ALA A 20 -4.04 -22.05 -4.79
N GLN A 21 -5.33 -22.36 -4.66
CA GLN A 21 -6.41 -21.76 -5.43
C GLN A 21 -7.41 -21.09 -4.48
N TRP A 22 -8.15 -20.11 -5.01
CA TRP A 22 -9.29 -19.55 -4.29
C TRP A 22 -10.44 -20.56 -4.27
N ASP A 23 -11.11 -20.69 -3.14
CA ASP A 23 -12.21 -21.66 -2.98
C ASP A 23 -13.40 -21.31 -3.89
N ASN A 24 -13.66 -20.02 -4.10
CA ASN A 24 -14.71 -19.54 -4.98
C ASN A 24 -14.38 -18.17 -5.60
N LYS A 25 -15.18 -17.77 -6.60
CA LYS A 25 -15.00 -16.49 -7.32
C LYS A 25 -15.29 -15.27 -6.43
N VAL A 26 -16.21 -15.38 -5.47
CA VAL A 26 -16.58 -14.27 -4.58
C VAL A 26 -15.42 -13.91 -3.67
N GLN A 27 -14.73 -14.90 -3.12
CA GLN A 27 -13.53 -14.74 -2.30
C GLN A 27 -12.42 -14.00 -3.05
N TYR A 28 -12.20 -14.35 -4.32
CA TYR A 28 -11.26 -13.64 -5.18
C TYR A 28 -11.69 -12.18 -5.41
N LEU A 29 -12.95 -11.93 -5.77
CA LEU A 29 -13.47 -10.58 -6.00
C LEU A 29 -13.40 -9.71 -4.73
N LEU A 30 -13.83 -10.24 -3.59
CA LEU A 30 -13.71 -9.56 -2.30
C LEU A 30 -12.26 -9.28 -1.94
N SER A 31 -11.32 -10.18 -2.29
CA SER A 31 -9.90 -9.93 -2.10
C SER A 31 -9.38 -8.77 -2.94
N CYS A 32 -9.81 -8.66 -4.19
CA CYS A 32 -9.46 -7.51 -5.03
C CYS A 32 -10.08 -6.22 -4.50
N ILE A 33 -11.36 -6.24 -4.12
CA ILE A 33 -12.07 -5.08 -3.57
C ILE A 33 -11.40 -4.62 -2.26
N GLY A 34 -11.12 -5.53 -1.34
CA GLY A 34 -10.47 -5.22 -0.06
C GLY A 34 -9.05 -4.70 -0.20
N PHE A 35 -8.33 -5.07 -1.27
CA PHE A 35 -7.02 -4.52 -1.56
C PHE A 35 -7.11 -3.07 -2.09
N VAL A 36 -8.08 -2.79 -2.96
CA VAL A 36 -8.26 -1.47 -3.60
C VAL A 36 -8.94 -0.46 -2.67
N ILE A 37 -9.90 -0.91 -1.86
CA ILE A 37 -10.57 -0.06 -0.88
C ILE A 37 -9.69 0.00 0.39
N GLY A 38 -8.78 0.98 0.41
CA GLY A 38 -7.96 1.28 1.58
C GLY A 38 -8.24 2.66 2.18
N PHE A 39 -7.40 3.02 3.14
CA PHE A 39 -7.42 4.31 3.84
C PHE A 39 -7.42 5.55 2.93
N GLY A 40 -6.76 5.47 1.77
CA GLY A 40 -6.72 6.56 0.80
C GLY A 40 -8.09 6.99 0.29
N ASN A 41 -9.04 6.06 0.15
CA ASN A 41 -10.40 6.39 -0.29
C ASN A 41 -11.19 7.16 0.77
N MET A 42 -10.86 6.97 2.06
CA MET A 42 -11.60 7.57 3.15
C MET A 42 -11.18 9.00 3.49
N TRP A 43 -9.89 9.35 3.36
CA TRP A 43 -9.42 10.70 3.68
C TRP A 43 -8.69 11.39 2.53
N ARG A 44 -7.85 10.69 1.77
CA ARG A 44 -6.98 11.31 0.77
C ARG A 44 -7.80 11.79 -0.42
N PHE A 45 -8.72 10.95 -0.91
CA PHE A 45 -9.58 11.33 -2.02
C PHE A 45 -10.51 12.53 -1.69
N PRO A 46 -11.28 12.54 -0.57
CA PRO A 46 -12.08 13.70 -0.20
C PRO A 46 -11.24 14.97 0.00
N TYR A 47 -10.09 14.86 0.67
CA TYR A 47 -9.19 15.99 0.91
C TYR A 47 -8.68 16.62 -0.39
N LEU A 48 -8.15 15.80 -1.31
CA LEU A 48 -7.64 16.31 -2.59
C LEU A 48 -8.76 16.86 -3.46
N CYS A 49 -9.94 16.23 -3.46
CA CYS A 49 -11.12 16.74 -4.14
C CYS A 49 -11.48 18.15 -3.65
N GLN A 50 -11.50 18.37 -2.33
CA GLN A 50 -11.81 19.69 -1.76
C GLN A 50 -10.74 20.75 -2.10
N VAL A 51 -9.45 20.41 -1.99
CA VAL A 51 -8.35 21.35 -2.25
C VAL A 51 -8.23 21.71 -3.72
N TYR A 52 -8.50 20.78 -4.64
CA TYR A 52 -8.37 20.98 -6.08
C TYR A 52 -9.70 21.31 -6.79
N GLY A 53 -10.50 22.19 -6.18
CA GLY A 53 -11.69 22.75 -6.84
C GLY A 53 -12.98 21.97 -6.62
N GLY A 54 -13.05 21.17 -5.56
CA GLY A 54 -14.25 20.41 -5.18
C GLY A 54 -14.71 19.46 -6.29
N GLY A 55 -15.99 19.55 -6.67
CA GLY A 55 -16.56 18.71 -7.72
C GLY A 55 -15.85 18.79 -9.08
N ALA A 56 -15.16 19.90 -9.40
CA ALA A 56 -14.42 20.02 -10.65
C ALA A 56 -13.24 19.02 -10.74
N PHE A 57 -12.66 18.61 -9.60
CA PHE A 57 -11.61 17.59 -9.53
C PHE A 57 -12.06 16.23 -10.08
N LEU A 58 -13.37 15.93 -10.05
CA LEU A 58 -13.91 14.66 -10.54
C LEU A 58 -13.75 14.51 -12.05
N ILE A 59 -13.70 15.61 -12.82
CA ILE A 59 -13.54 15.56 -14.27
C ILE A 59 -12.19 14.94 -14.67
N PRO A 60 -11.03 15.52 -14.29
CA PRO A 60 -9.74 14.92 -14.60
C PRO A 60 -9.55 13.55 -13.94
N TYR A 61 -10.10 13.34 -12.74
CA TYR A 61 -10.07 12.03 -12.07
C TYR A 61 -10.76 10.94 -12.89
N LEU A 62 -11.97 11.19 -13.40
CA LEU A 62 -12.71 10.21 -14.22
C LEU A 62 -12.03 9.95 -15.56
N ILE A 63 -11.43 10.98 -16.17
CA ILE A 63 -10.63 10.82 -17.40
C ILE A 63 -9.43 9.90 -17.11
N ALA A 64 -8.63 10.18 -16.08
CA ALA A 64 -7.51 9.34 -15.71
C ALA A 64 -7.96 7.91 -15.35
N LEU A 65 -9.09 7.75 -14.66
CA LEU A 65 -9.63 6.43 -14.32
C LEU A 65 -9.96 5.60 -15.58
N VAL A 66 -10.63 6.20 -16.56
CA VAL A 66 -11.05 5.49 -17.79
C VAL A 66 -9.86 5.19 -18.71
N PHE A 67 -8.93 6.11 -18.85
CA PHE A 67 -7.83 6.01 -19.82
C PHE A 67 -6.51 5.43 -19.28
N GLU A 68 -6.36 5.39 -17.96
CA GLU A 68 -5.14 4.89 -17.29
C GLU A 68 -5.48 3.80 -16.27
N GLY A 69 -6.29 4.11 -15.27
CA GLY A 69 -6.57 3.19 -14.16
C GLY A 69 -7.18 1.85 -14.60
N ILE A 70 -8.32 1.89 -15.29
CA ILE A 70 -9.02 0.68 -15.75
C ILE A 70 -8.17 -0.12 -16.76
N PRO A 71 -7.54 0.49 -17.78
CA PRO A 71 -6.64 -0.23 -18.69
C PRO A 71 -5.48 -0.91 -18.00
N ILE A 72 -4.73 -0.23 -17.11
CA ILE A 72 -3.58 -0.83 -16.43
C ILE A 72 -4.04 -1.99 -15.53
N PHE A 73 -5.11 -1.80 -14.77
CA PHE A 73 -5.67 -2.86 -13.93
C PHE A 73 -6.07 -4.10 -14.74
N TYR A 74 -6.71 -3.91 -15.89
CA TYR A 74 -7.07 -5.01 -16.77
C TYR A 74 -5.82 -5.72 -17.33
N LEU A 75 -4.78 -4.96 -17.69
CA LEU A 75 -3.52 -5.50 -18.18
C LEU A 75 -2.83 -6.40 -17.13
N GLU A 76 -2.75 -5.94 -15.88
CA GLU A 76 -2.13 -6.68 -14.78
C GLU A 76 -2.86 -7.99 -14.45
N ILE A 77 -4.20 -7.96 -14.41
CA ILE A 77 -4.99 -9.18 -14.17
C ILE A 77 -4.79 -10.17 -15.31
N ALA A 78 -4.84 -9.71 -16.56
CA ALA A 78 -4.69 -10.58 -17.72
C ALA A 78 -3.29 -11.22 -17.79
N ILE A 79 -2.23 -10.44 -17.57
CA ILE A 79 -0.86 -10.97 -17.62
C ILE A 79 -0.59 -11.92 -16.44
N GLY A 80 -1.10 -11.60 -15.25
CA GLY A 80 -1.00 -12.47 -14.07
C GLY A 80 -1.71 -13.82 -14.28
N GLN A 81 -2.91 -13.80 -14.86
CA GLN A 81 -3.69 -15.02 -15.15
C GLN A 81 -3.05 -15.87 -16.26
N THR A 82 -2.43 -15.23 -17.25
CA THR A 82 -1.74 -15.91 -18.36
C THR A 82 -0.46 -16.59 -17.89
N LEU A 83 0.41 -15.85 -17.20
CA LEU A 83 1.74 -16.35 -16.83
C LEU A 83 1.72 -17.28 -15.61
N ARG A 84 0.71 -17.14 -14.73
CA ARG A 84 0.55 -17.96 -13.52
C ARG A 84 1.84 -18.06 -12.70
N LYS A 85 2.50 -16.92 -12.48
CA LYS A 85 3.69 -16.77 -11.62
C LYS A 85 3.49 -15.61 -10.63
N GLY A 86 4.41 -15.45 -9.69
CA GLY A 86 4.58 -14.24 -8.90
C GLY A 86 5.22 -13.13 -9.74
N SER A 87 5.42 -11.95 -9.15
CA SER A 87 5.90 -10.77 -9.90
C SER A 87 7.29 -10.99 -10.50
N ILE A 88 8.25 -11.49 -9.70
CA ILE A 88 9.61 -11.75 -10.16
C ILE A 88 9.64 -12.82 -11.27
N GLY A 89 8.91 -13.92 -11.08
CA GLY A 89 8.81 -15.00 -12.06
C GLY A 89 8.12 -14.60 -13.35
N ALA A 90 7.10 -13.75 -13.29
CA ALA A 90 6.38 -13.22 -14.44
C ALA A 90 7.29 -12.36 -15.31
N TRP A 91 7.99 -11.38 -14.71
CA TRP A 91 8.88 -10.50 -15.46
C TRP A 91 10.08 -11.23 -16.06
N ASN A 92 10.69 -12.17 -15.33
CA ASN A 92 11.76 -13.01 -15.86
C ASN A 92 11.31 -13.89 -17.03
N GLN A 93 10.03 -14.29 -17.08
CA GLN A 93 9.47 -15.06 -18.20
C GLN A 93 9.16 -14.20 -19.41
N ILE A 94 8.70 -12.95 -19.22
CA ILE A 94 8.51 -12.00 -20.32
C ILE A 94 9.86 -11.67 -20.97
N SER A 95 10.83 -11.25 -20.14
CA SER A 95 12.20 -10.99 -20.57
C SER A 95 13.12 -11.05 -19.36
N PRO A 96 14.21 -11.83 -19.39
CA PRO A 96 15.18 -11.88 -18.28
C PRO A 96 15.72 -10.50 -17.87
N TYR A 97 15.80 -9.55 -18.81
CA TYR A 97 16.25 -8.17 -18.54
C TYR A 97 15.27 -7.36 -17.68
N LEU A 98 13.98 -7.73 -17.68
CA LEU A 98 12.94 -7.07 -16.89
C LEU A 98 12.79 -7.68 -15.48
N GLY A 99 13.56 -8.72 -15.13
CA GLY A 99 13.47 -9.37 -13.82
C GLY A 99 13.64 -8.43 -12.62
N GLY A 100 14.37 -7.32 -12.81
CA GLY A 100 14.51 -6.25 -11.81
C GLY A 100 13.21 -5.54 -11.46
N LEU A 101 12.23 -5.52 -12.37
CA LEU A 101 10.92 -4.90 -12.16
C LEU A 101 10.14 -5.61 -11.05
N GLY A 102 10.18 -6.95 -11.02
CA GLY A 102 9.55 -7.71 -9.94
C GLY A 102 10.20 -7.50 -8.58
N VAL A 103 11.53 -7.29 -8.54
CA VAL A 103 12.26 -6.96 -7.31
C VAL A 103 11.91 -5.54 -6.85
N ALA A 104 11.78 -4.59 -7.79
CA ALA A 104 11.32 -3.23 -7.50
C ALA A 104 9.93 -3.22 -6.85
N SER A 105 8.95 -3.94 -7.42
CA SER A 105 7.59 -4.05 -6.87
C SER A 105 7.58 -4.72 -5.49
N LEU A 106 8.44 -5.72 -5.28
CA LEU A 106 8.63 -6.37 -3.98
C LEU A 106 9.16 -5.38 -2.91
N THR A 107 10.23 -4.65 -3.24
CA THR A 107 10.82 -3.66 -2.31
C THR A 107 9.84 -2.55 -1.99
N LEU A 108 9.10 -2.05 -2.99
CA LEU A 108 8.09 -1.02 -2.79
C LEU A 108 6.95 -1.53 -1.90
N ALA A 109 6.43 -2.73 -2.13
CA ALA A 109 5.39 -3.33 -1.29
C ALA A 109 5.84 -3.45 0.18
N PHE A 110 7.10 -3.81 0.41
CA PHE A 110 7.67 -3.83 1.76
C PHE A 110 7.71 -2.44 2.39
N LEU A 111 8.25 -1.43 1.69
CA LEU A 111 8.30 -0.04 2.19
C LEU A 111 6.91 0.52 2.51
N VAL A 112 5.93 0.27 1.64
CA VAL A 112 4.54 0.71 1.86
C VAL A 112 3.96 0.01 3.09
N SER A 113 4.22 -1.29 3.28
CA SER A 113 3.72 -2.01 4.46
C SER A 113 4.23 -1.44 5.79
N LEU A 114 5.42 -0.82 5.82
CA LEU A 114 5.98 -0.27 7.07
C LEU A 114 5.14 0.88 7.61
N TYR A 115 4.88 1.91 6.80
CA TYR A 115 4.13 3.09 7.26
C TYR A 115 2.63 2.83 7.31
N TYR A 116 2.11 1.99 6.40
CA TYR A 116 0.69 1.65 6.38
C TYR A 116 0.26 0.89 7.64
N THR A 117 1.11 -0.01 8.17
CA THR A 117 0.81 -0.68 9.44
C THR A 117 0.91 0.26 10.65
N MET A 118 1.72 1.32 10.58
CA MET A 118 1.71 2.34 11.64
C MET A 118 0.38 3.09 11.68
N ILE A 119 -0.18 3.45 10.52
CA ILE A 119 -1.51 4.04 10.42
C ILE A 119 -2.58 3.09 10.99
N LEU A 120 -2.48 1.80 10.68
CA LEU A 120 -3.36 0.78 11.26
C LEU A 120 -3.24 0.72 12.80
N ALA A 121 -2.02 0.84 13.34
CA ALA A 121 -1.79 0.86 14.78
C ALA A 121 -2.44 2.08 15.46
N TRP A 122 -2.41 3.25 14.82
CA TRP A 122 -3.16 4.43 15.29
C TRP A 122 -4.65 4.18 15.32
N VAL A 123 -5.22 3.62 14.25
CA VAL A 123 -6.64 3.26 14.21
C VAL A 123 -6.99 2.25 15.31
N PHE A 124 -6.12 1.27 15.53
CA PHE A 124 -6.30 0.26 16.58
C PHE A 124 -6.27 0.88 17.98
N TRP A 125 -5.41 1.86 18.23
CA TRP A 125 -5.41 2.65 19.47
C TRP A 125 -6.76 3.34 19.73
N PHE A 126 -7.31 4.01 18.72
CA PHE A 126 -8.63 4.65 18.84
C PHE A 126 -9.77 3.63 19.00
N PHE A 127 -9.68 2.48 18.34
CA PHE A 127 -10.65 1.40 18.50
C PHE A 127 -10.72 0.92 19.96
N ILE A 128 -9.57 0.63 20.58
CA ILE A 128 -9.51 0.20 21.99
C ILE A 128 -10.07 1.28 22.92
N ASN A 129 -9.73 2.55 22.68
CA ASN A 129 -10.19 3.66 23.52
C ASN A 129 -11.65 4.05 23.28
N SER A 130 -12.31 3.53 22.23
CA SER A 130 -13.72 3.79 21.96
C SER A 130 -14.68 3.07 22.91
N PHE A 131 -14.20 2.04 23.63
CA PHE A 131 -15.02 1.28 24.59
C PHE A 131 -15.28 2.01 25.92
N GLN A 132 -14.74 3.23 26.08
CA GLN A 132 -14.90 4.03 27.30
C GLN A 132 -16.05 5.03 27.17
N GLN A 133 -16.77 5.25 28.27
CA GLN A 133 -17.77 6.32 28.41
C GLN A 133 -17.42 7.21 29.60
N PRO A 134 -17.25 8.54 29.43
CA PRO A 134 -17.25 9.29 28.17
C PRO A 134 -16.04 8.97 27.27
N LEU A 135 -16.13 9.32 25.98
CA LEU A 135 -15.02 9.13 25.03
C LEU A 135 -13.81 9.98 25.45
N PRO A 136 -12.56 9.45 25.41
CA PRO A 136 -11.39 10.19 25.91
C PRO A 136 -11.09 11.52 25.20
N TRP A 137 -11.48 11.65 23.92
CA TRP A 137 -11.32 12.88 23.13
C TRP A 137 -12.56 13.78 23.12
N SER A 138 -13.54 13.52 24.00
CA SER A 138 -14.76 14.34 24.10
C SER A 138 -14.63 15.55 25.05
N PHE A 139 -13.62 15.55 25.93
CA PHE A 139 -13.40 16.63 26.88
C PHE A 139 -11.92 17.00 26.96
N CYS A 140 -11.63 18.22 27.39
CA CYS A 140 -10.28 18.69 27.67
C CYS A 140 -9.92 18.37 29.13
N PRO A 141 -8.70 17.87 29.41
CA PRO A 141 -8.26 17.67 30.78
C PRO A 141 -8.04 19.01 31.51
N GLN A 142 -8.31 19.01 32.82
CA GLN A 142 -7.99 20.13 33.71
C GLN A 142 -6.52 20.07 34.12
N ASN A 143 -5.89 21.24 34.26
CA ASN A 143 -4.50 21.32 34.69
C ASN A 143 -4.40 20.95 36.19
N PRO A 144 -3.52 20.04 36.61
CA PRO A 144 -3.39 19.70 38.04
C PRO A 144 -2.85 20.86 38.89
N ALA A 145 -2.20 21.87 38.29
CA ALA A 145 -1.63 23.02 39.00
C ALA A 145 -2.57 24.22 39.15
N GLN A 146 -3.61 24.33 38.32
CA GLN A 146 -4.60 25.41 38.31
C GLN A 146 -5.95 24.84 37.85
N PRO A 147 -7.10 25.29 38.36
CA PRO A 147 -8.43 24.81 37.93
C PRO A 147 -8.78 25.15 36.47
N GLU A 148 -7.85 25.74 35.71
CA GLU A 148 -8.02 26.11 34.31
C GLU A 148 -7.80 24.92 33.37
N LEU A 149 -8.52 24.95 32.26
CA LEU A 149 -8.39 23.97 31.18
C LEU A 149 -6.97 23.99 30.63
N ALA A 150 -6.44 22.84 30.19
CA ALA A 150 -5.16 22.82 29.48
C ALA A 150 -5.17 23.84 28.33
N GLU A 151 -4.27 24.83 28.39
CA GLU A 151 -4.27 26.01 27.49
C GLU A 151 -4.23 25.61 26.01
N GLU A 152 -3.43 24.58 25.68
CA GLU A 152 -3.35 24.01 24.34
C GLU A 152 -4.69 23.43 23.85
N CYS A 153 -5.42 22.76 24.75
CA CYS A 153 -6.70 22.15 24.44
C CYS A 153 -7.78 23.22 24.24
N ASN A 154 -7.73 24.29 25.04
CA ASN A 154 -8.65 25.43 24.95
C ASN A 154 -8.45 26.23 23.65
N LYS A 155 -7.20 26.44 23.22
CA LYS A 155 -6.86 27.14 21.97
C LYS A 155 -7.14 26.30 20.72
N THR A 156 -7.23 24.97 20.85
CA THR A 156 -7.46 24.04 19.74
C THR A 156 -8.78 23.30 19.92
N THR A 157 -8.80 21.99 19.68
CA THR A 157 -9.97 21.13 19.89
C THR A 157 -9.59 19.95 20.77
N THR A 158 -10.56 19.38 21.49
CA THR A 158 -10.35 18.20 22.34
C THR A 158 -9.75 17.03 21.55
N THR A 159 -10.15 16.87 20.29
CA THR A 159 -9.66 15.83 19.37
C THR A 159 -8.21 16.08 18.95
N ASN A 160 -7.84 17.32 18.62
CA ASN A 160 -6.46 17.67 18.28
C ASN A 160 -5.54 17.47 19.49
N TYR A 161 -5.95 17.90 20.68
CA TYR A 161 -5.19 17.70 21.90
C TYR A 161 -4.98 16.20 22.19
N TYR A 162 -6.04 15.38 22.11
CA TYR A 162 -5.93 13.94 22.31
C TYR A 162 -4.96 13.30 21.29
N TRP A 163 -5.06 13.66 20.02
CA TRP A 163 -4.18 13.15 18.98
C TRP A 163 -2.71 13.53 19.19
N TYR A 164 -2.41 14.83 19.35
CA TYR A 164 -1.03 15.31 19.40
C TYR A 164 -0.35 15.06 20.76
N ARG A 165 -1.10 15.06 21.87
CA ARG A 165 -0.53 14.91 23.22
C ARG A 165 -0.70 13.53 23.81
N HIS A 166 -1.89 12.94 23.76
CA HIS A 166 -2.13 11.63 24.36
C HIS A 166 -1.71 10.48 23.43
N THR A 167 -2.10 10.52 22.15
CA THR A 167 -1.80 9.44 21.20
C THR A 167 -0.34 9.49 20.75
N LEU A 168 0.08 10.60 20.14
CA LEU A 168 1.40 10.71 19.53
C LEU A 168 2.49 11.23 20.47
N ASN A 169 2.11 11.93 21.55
CA ASN A 169 3.04 12.69 22.39
C ASN A 169 4.12 13.41 21.54
N ILE A 170 3.67 14.20 20.57
CA ILE A 170 4.48 14.65 19.44
C ILE A 170 5.63 15.58 19.88
N SER A 171 6.74 15.55 19.14
CA SER A 171 7.84 16.53 19.27
C SER A 171 7.56 17.79 18.45
N THR A 172 8.23 18.89 18.78
CA THR A 172 8.11 20.16 18.02
C THR A 172 8.90 20.12 16.69
N ASP A 173 9.82 19.17 16.56
CA ASP A 173 10.67 19.01 15.40
C ASP A 173 10.85 17.52 15.04
N ILE A 174 11.18 17.26 13.77
CA ILE A 174 11.50 15.91 13.28
C ILE A 174 12.86 15.41 13.79
N THR A 175 13.79 16.33 14.09
CA THR A 175 15.12 15.97 14.60
C THR A 175 15.09 15.51 16.07
N GLU A 176 14.07 15.95 16.82
CA GLU A 176 13.90 15.63 18.24
C GLU A 176 13.18 14.29 18.41
N SER A 177 13.94 13.21 18.26
CA SER A 177 13.44 11.86 18.53
C SER A 177 13.48 11.59 20.04
N GLY A 178 12.31 11.60 20.68
CA GLY A 178 12.16 11.15 22.06
C GLY A 178 12.19 9.62 22.22
N PRO A 179 11.84 9.10 23.40
CA PRO A 179 11.79 7.64 23.64
C PRO A 179 10.68 6.96 22.82
N LEU A 180 10.78 5.62 22.72
CA LEU A 180 9.71 4.79 22.14
C LEU A 180 8.44 4.89 22.99
N LEU A 181 7.32 5.14 22.35
CA LEU A 181 6.02 5.22 23.01
C LEU A 181 5.47 3.80 23.19
N TRP A 182 5.58 3.26 24.39
CA TRP A 182 5.29 1.84 24.66
C TRP A 182 3.84 1.45 24.27
N TRP A 183 2.87 2.34 24.45
CA TRP A 183 1.47 2.09 24.05
C TRP A 183 1.29 2.02 22.53
N MET A 184 2.10 2.75 21.75
CA MET A 184 2.11 2.63 20.30
C MET A 184 2.84 1.37 19.85
N VAL A 185 3.92 0.98 20.54
CA VAL A 185 4.64 -0.27 20.30
C VAL A 185 3.71 -1.48 20.51
N THR A 186 2.90 -1.48 21.57
CA THR A 186 1.93 -2.57 21.80
C THR A 186 0.84 -2.62 20.74
N CYS A 187 0.28 -1.48 20.33
CA CYS A 187 -0.69 -1.42 19.22
C CYS A 187 -0.08 -1.89 17.89
N LEU A 188 1.19 -1.54 17.62
CA LEU A 188 1.91 -1.98 16.42
C LEU A 188 2.17 -3.49 16.45
N ALA A 189 2.62 -4.02 17.59
CA ALA A 189 2.85 -5.45 17.78
C ALA A 189 1.55 -6.25 17.63
N ALA A 190 0.44 -5.78 18.21
CA ALA A 190 -0.87 -6.39 18.07
C ALA A 190 -1.36 -6.37 16.61
N SER A 191 -1.18 -5.26 15.89
CA SER A 191 -1.55 -5.14 14.49
C SER A 191 -0.78 -6.14 13.61
N TRP A 192 0.55 -6.23 13.78
CA TRP A 192 1.36 -7.21 13.05
C TRP A 192 1.04 -8.66 13.42
N THR A 193 0.68 -8.92 14.69
CA THR A 193 0.25 -10.26 15.12
C THR A 193 -1.05 -10.65 14.43
N ILE A 194 -2.03 -9.75 14.34
CA ILE A 194 -3.30 -9.99 13.63
C ILE A 194 -3.04 -10.22 12.14
N VAL A 195 -2.21 -9.38 11.51
CA VAL A 195 -1.81 -9.57 10.10
C VAL A 195 -1.19 -10.95 9.90
N TYR A 196 -0.21 -11.32 10.74
CA TYR A 196 0.45 -12.62 10.67
C TYR A 196 -0.54 -13.79 10.78
N LEU A 197 -1.46 -13.76 11.76
CA LEU A 197 -2.47 -14.80 11.94
C LEU A 197 -3.38 -14.93 10.71
N CYS A 198 -3.76 -13.80 10.09
CA CYS A 198 -4.58 -13.80 8.88
C CYS A 198 -3.81 -14.23 7.62
N THR A 199 -2.49 -14.05 7.57
CA THR A 199 -1.65 -14.41 6.40
C THR A 199 -0.83 -15.70 6.59
N ILE A 200 -0.92 -16.36 7.75
CA ILE A 200 -0.04 -17.47 8.15
C ILE A 200 0.02 -18.61 7.11
N ARG A 201 -1.10 -18.97 6.48
CA ARG A 201 -1.18 -20.00 5.42
C ARG A 201 -1.38 -19.40 4.02
N GLY A 202 -1.11 -18.11 3.85
CA GLY A 202 -1.35 -17.38 2.61
C GLY A 202 -2.85 -17.30 2.26
N ILE A 203 -3.19 -17.53 0.99
CA ILE A 203 -4.55 -17.32 0.46
C ILE A 203 -5.63 -18.17 1.15
N GLU A 204 -5.27 -19.31 1.74
CA GLU A 204 -6.21 -20.18 2.46
C GLU A 204 -6.72 -19.55 3.77
N SER A 205 -5.87 -18.79 4.46
CA SER A 205 -6.25 -18.06 5.67
C SER A 205 -6.83 -16.70 5.33
N VAL A 206 -6.17 -15.97 4.41
CA VAL A 206 -6.61 -14.64 3.94
C VAL A 206 -8.02 -14.72 3.38
N GLY A 207 -8.31 -15.75 2.58
CA GLY A 207 -9.61 -15.95 1.98
C GLY A 207 -10.76 -16.16 2.96
N LYS A 208 -10.49 -16.62 4.18
CA LYS A 208 -11.51 -16.70 5.25
C LYS A 208 -11.66 -15.35 5.95
N ALA A 209 -10.53 -14.69 6.24
CA ALA A 209 -10.53 -13.37 6.87
C ALA A 209 -11.22 -12.30 6.01
N ILE A 210 -11.11 -12.39 4.67
CA ILE A 210 -11.62 -11.39 3.73
C ILE A 210 -13.15 -11.20 3.80
N TYR A 211 -13.89 -12.25 4.15
CA TYR A 211 -15.35 -12.16 4.32
C TYR A 211 -15.73 -11.24 5.47
N LEU A 212 -14.91 -11.15 6.52
CA LEU A 212 -15.12 -10.15 7.55
C LEU A 212 -14.54 -8.81 7.10
N THR A 213 -13.26 -8.78 6.72
CA THR A 213 -12.52 -7.53 6.56
C THR A 213 -12.97 -6.68 5.38
N SER A 214 -13.54 -7.26 4.33
CA SER A 214 -14.05 -6.49 3.17
C SER A 214 -15.56 -6.26 3.21
N THR A 215 -16.34 -7.22 3.71
CA THR A 215 -17.80 -7.10 3.72
C THR A 215 -18.27 -6.17 4.85
N PHE A 216 -17.65 -6.25 6.03
CA PHE A 216 -18.02 -5.42 7.17
C PHE A 216 -17.89 -3.92 6.86
N PRO A 217 -16.77 -3.42 6.28
CA PRO A 217 -16.68 -2.02 5.93
C PRO A 217 -17.71 -1.54 4.91
N CYS A 218 -18.04 -2.34 3.90
CA CYS A 218 -19.06 -1.96 2.91
C CYS A 218 -20.43 -1.75 3.56
N VAL A 219 -20.82 -2.62 4.50
CA VAL A 219 -22.08 -2.52 5.23
C VAL A 219 -22.08 -1.30 6.14
N ILE A 220 -21.03 -1.12 6.95
CA ILE A 220 -20.95 -0.02 7.91
C ILE A 220 -20.85 1.34 7.21
N LEU A 221 -20.09 1.43 6.12
CA LEU A 221 -20.02 2.66 5.31
C LEU A 221 -21.38 3.01 4.73
N SER A 222 -22.13 2.03 4.23
CA SER A 222 -23.50 2.26 3.72
C SER A 222 -24.42 2.77 4.83
N LEU A 223 -24.32 2.19 6.03
CA LEU A 223 -25.08 2.63 7.20
C LEU A 223 -24.73 4.07 7.60
N PHE A 224 -23.44 4.42 7.61
CA PHE A 224 -22.99 5.80 7.86
C PHE A 224 -23.49 6.79 6.81
N VAL A 225 -23.50 6.41 5.52
CA VAL A 225 -24.05 7.26 4.45
C VAL A 225 -25.55 7.49 4.66
N ILE A 226 -26.32 6.43 4.91
CA ILE A 226 -27.77 6.54 5.16
C ILE A 226 -28.03 7.43 6.38
N TYR A 227 -27.32 7.20 7.48
CA TYR A 227 -27.47 8.01 8.70
C TYR A 227 -27.06 9.47 8.47
N GLY A 228 -25.95 9.69 7.76
CA GLY A 228 -25.45 11.02 7.40
C GLY A 228 -26.45 11.82 6.56
N LEU A 229 -27.11 11.18 5.58
CA LEU A 229 -28.15 11.79 4.76
C LEU A 229 -29.41 12.20 5.57
N CYS A 230 -29.66 11.54 6.70
CA CYS A 230 -30.78 11.86 7.60
C CYS A 230 -30.48 13.01 8.57
N LEU A 231 -29.21 13.47 8.69
CA LEU A 231 -28.85 14.55 9.61
C LEU A 231 -29.18 15.94 9.02
N PRO A 232 -29.78 16.86 9.80
CA PRO A 232 -30.10 18.21 9.34
C PRO A 232 -28.84 19.03 9.06
N GLY A 233 -28.75 19.66 7.88
CA GLY A 233 -27.60 20.50 7.47
C GLY A 233 -26.66 19.88 6.42
N THR A 234 -27.05 18.78 5.77
CA THR A 234 -26.22 17.94 4.89
C THR A 234 -25.80 18.57 3.56
N ALA A 235 -26.42 19.67 3.14
CA ALA A 235 -26.21 20.24 1.81
C ALA A 235 -24.81 20.84 1.56
N SER A 236 -23.99 21.06 2.60
CA SER A 236 -22.68 21.71 2.47
C SER A 236 -21.48 20.93 3.05
N GLY A 237 -21.67 19.76 3.65
CA GLY A 237 -20.69 19.23 4.64
C GLY A 237 -20.28 17.75 4.57
N ILE A 238 -20.78 16.93 3.65
CA ILE A 238 -20.50 15.48 3.65
C ILE A 238 -18.99 15.16 3.49
N GLY A 239 -18.25 15.96 2.71
CA GLY A 239 -16.80 15.82 2.56
C GLY A 239 -16.01 16.18 3.83
N LEU A 240 -16.49 17.18 4.59
CA LEU A 240 -15.92 17.57 5.87
C LEU A 240 -16.17 16.51 6.95
N ALA A 241 -17.31 15.79 6.88
CA ALA A 241 -17.72 14.79 7.85
C ALA A 241 -16.78 13.57 7.92
N PHE A 242 -16.10 13.19 6.83
CA PHE A 242 -15.07 12.14 6.86
C PHE A 242 -13.73 12.63 7.42
N ILE A 243 -13.40 13.92 7.24
CA ILE A 243 -12.17 14.54 7.74
C ILE A 243 -12.30 14.87 9.24
N VAL A 244 -13.49 15.27 9.68
CA VAL A 244 -13.80 15.74 11.04
C VAL A 244 -14.72 14.73 11.77
N PHE A 245 -14.69 13.47 11.33
CA PHE A 245 -15.62 12.43 11.77
C PHE A 245 -15.65 12.25 13.29
N THR A 246 -14.48 12.29 13.94
CA THR A 246 -14.36 12.15 15.40
C THR A 246 -15.05 13.26 16.17
N GLU A 247 -15.16 14.47 15.60
CA GLU A 247 -15.89 15.59 16.21
C GLU A 247 -17.40 15.50 15.97
N VAL A 248 -17.82 14.93 14.84
CA VAL A 248 -19.25 14.74 14.55
C VAL A 248 -19.80 13.61 15.41
N VAL A 249 -19.06 12.50 15.55
CA VAL A 249 -19.50 11.34 16.33
C VAL A 249 -19.70 11.66 17.80
N THR A 250 -18.88 12.53 18.40
CA THR A 250 -19.06 12.93 19.80
C THR A 250 -20.37 13.66 20.05
N LYS A 251 -20.96 14.27 19.01
CA LYS A 251 -22.26 14.98 19.05
C LYS A 251 -23.45 14.05 18.78
N MET A 252 -23.22 12.83 18.30
CA MET A 252 -24.30 11.87 18.01
C MET A 252 -24.78 11.16 19.30
N PRO A 253 -26.09 10.87 19.42
CA PRO A 253 -26.58 10.03 20.51
C PRO A 253 -25.94 8.64 20.43
N GLY A 254 -25.39 8.14 21.55
CA GLY A 254 -24.65 6.87 21.57
C GLY A 254 -23.28 6.95 20.90
N SER A 255 -22.60 8.10 20.98
CA SER A 255 -21.28 8.38 20.36
C SER A 255 -20.23 7.27 20.50
N HIS A 256 -20.15 6.60 21.65
CA HIS A 256 -19.24 5.48 21.88
C HIS A 256 -19.47 4.30 20.90
N ALA A 257 -20.72 3.91 20.65
CA ALA A 257 -21.05 2.80 19.77
C ALA A 257 -20.70 3.13 18.31
N TRP A 258 -21.02 4.35 17.88
CA TRP A 258 -20.65 4.86 16.55
C TRP A 258 -19.13 4.92 16.35
N SER A 259 -18.40 5.34 17.39
CA SER A 259 -16.94 5.34 17.38
C SER A 259 -16.36 3.94 17.24
N CYS A 260 -16.85 2.97 18.02
CA CYS A 260 -16.43 1.57 17.92
C CYS A 260 -16.65 1.00 16.51
N LEU A 261 -17.84 1.22 15.92
CA LEU A 261 -18.15 0.76 14.57
C LEU A 261 -17.23 1.40 13.52
N PHE A 262 -16.97 2.70 13.63
CA PHE A 262 -16.13 3.42 12.69
C PHE A 262 -14.67 2.99 12.76
N PHE A 263 -14.07 2.95 13.94
CA PHE A 263 -12.66 2.55 14.06
C PHE A 263 -12.46 1.06 13.77
N PHE A 264 -13.44 0.20 14.07
CA PHE A 264 -13.37 -1.20 13.65
C PHE A 264 -13.53 -1.38 12.14
N MET A 265 -14.36 -0.56 11.49
CA MET A 265 -14.44 -0.48 10.03
C MET A 265 -13.09 -0.06 9.43
N LEU A 266 -12.51 1.04 9.92
CA LEU A 266 -11.19 1.51 9.49
C LEU A 266 -10.11 0.45 9.69
N PHE A 267 -10.13 -0.23 10.84
CA PHE A 267 -9.17 -1.29 11.15
C PHE A 267 -9.30 -2.45 10.16
N SER A 268 -10.53 -2.86 9.85
CA SER A 268 -10.83 -3.92 8.87
C SER A 268 -10.37 -3.56 7.45
N LEU A 269 -10.61 -2.31 7.01
CA LEU A 269 -10.14 -1.79 5.72
C LEU A 269 -8.61 -1.74 5.64
N GLY A 270 -7.94 -1.31 6.70
CA GLY A 270 -6.48 -1.31 6.73
C GLY A 270 -5.91 -2.72 6.68
N LEU A 271 -6.52 -3.67 7.39
CA LEU A 271 -6.12 -5.08 7.36
C LEU A 271 -6.22 -5.69 5.96
N SER A 272 -7.31 -5.45 5.21
CA SER A 272 -7.48 -6.05 3.88
C SER A 272 -6.40 -5.60 2.88
N SER A 273 -5.99 -4.33 2.92
CA SER A 273 -4.87 -3.85 2.09
C SER A 273 -3.53 -4.49 2.51
N LEU A 274 -3.27 -4.64 3.82
CA LEU A 274 -2.05 -5.28 4.32
C LEU A 274 -1.96 -6.77 3.94
N PHE A 275 -3.09 -7.47 3.89
CA PHE A 275 -3.11 -8.87 3.42
C PHE A 275 -2.57 -8.96 1.99
N GLY A 276 -2.98 -8.05 1.09
CA GLY A 276 -2.47 -8.00 -0.28
C GLY A 276 -0.98 -7.68 -0.36
N LEU A 277 -0.49 -6.73 0.44
CA LEU A 277 0.93 -6.38 0.50
C LEU A 277 1.80 -7.56 0.99
N VAL A 278 1.44 -8.17 2.12
CA VAL A 278 2.18 -9.32 2.67
C VAL A 278 2.11 -10.52 1.71
N GLN A 279 0.94 -10.78 1.11
CA GLN A 279 0.78 -11.86 0.14
C GLN A 279 1.62 -11.65 -1.12
N SER A 280 1.73 -10.41 -1.60
CA SER A 280 2.59 -10.04 -2.74
C SER A 280 4.07 -10.30 -2.43
N ILE A 281 4.52 -9.88 -1.23
CA ILE A 281 5.89 -10.10 -0.75
C ILE A 281 6.17 -11.60 -0.63
N MET A 282 5.29 -12.33 0.07
CA MET A 282 5.42 -13.76 0.31
C MET A 282 5.44 -14.55 -1.01
N THR A 283 4.52 -14.25 -1.94
CA THR A 283 4.45 -14.95 -3.24
C THR A 283 5.74 -14.76 -4.04
N SER A 284 6.30 -13.54 -4.04
CA SER A 284 7.53 -13.25 -4.76
C SER A 284 8.76 -13.87 -4.08
N LEU A 285 8.80 -13.93 -2.74
CA LEU A 285 9.89 -14.56 -2.00
C LEU A 285 9.94 -16.08 -2.16
N ILE A 286 8.79 -16.75 -2.19
CA ILE A 286 8.69 -18.20 -2.39
C ILE A 286 9.22 -18.61 -3.78
N GLU A 287 9.24 -17.71 -4.77
CA GLU A 287 9.85 -18.02 -6.08
C GLU A 287 11.38 -18.17 -6.00
N PHE A 288 12.03 -17.65 -4.96
CA PHE A 288 13.44 -17.95 -4.71
C PHE A 288 13.58 -19.38 -4.17
N ARG A 289 14.29 -20.23 -4.95
CA ARG A 289 14.51 -21.65 -4.62
C ARG A 289 15.09 -21.89 -3.22
N ILE A 290 15.87 -20.95 -2.70
CA ILE A 290 16.44 -21.04 -1.34
C ILE A 290 15.32 -20.95 -0.31
N VAL A 291 14.41 -19.98 -0.45
CA VAL A 291 13.29 -19.75 0.47
C VAL A 291 12.32 -20.92 0.42
N SER A 292 11.86 -21.32 -0.78
CA SER A 292 10.91 -22.43 -0.92
C SER A 292 11.43 -23.77 -0.40
N LYS A 293 12.76 -23.98 -0.36
CA LYS A 293 13.35 -25.24 0.11
C LYS A 293 13.60 -25.27 1.61
N HIS A 294 13.93 -24.13 2.23
CA HIS A 294 14.37 -24.07 3.63
C HIS A 294 13.31 -23.50 4.59
N LEU A 295 12.32 -22.77 4.09
CA LEU A 295 11.33 -22.08 4.91
C LEU A 295 9.91 -22.53 4.54
N SER A 296 9.10 -22.82 5.55
CA SER A 296 7.67 -23.03 5.36
C SER A 296 6.95 -21.71 5.05
N LYS A 297 5.70 -21.79 4.57
CA LYS A 297 4.89 -20.60 4.27
C LYS A 297 4.65 -19.76 5.54
N GLU A 298 4.42 -20.43 6.65
CA GLU A 298 4.19 -19.84 7.96
C GLU A 298 5.46 -19.11 8.45
N ALA A 299 6.62 -19.76 8.36
CA ALA A 299 7.89 -19.15 8.71
C ALA A 299 8.21 -17.93 7.84
N THR A 300 7.95 -18.01 6.53
CA THR A 300 8.16 -16.89 5.60
C THR A 300 7.27 -15.70 5.95
N SER A 301 5.97 -15.93 6.19
CA SER A 301 5.04 -14.88 6.65
C SER A 301 5.50 -14.26 7.98
N GLY A 302 5.94 -15.10 8.93
CA GLY A 302 6.45 -14.65 10.23
C GLY A 302 7.68 -13.76 10.12
N ILE A 303 8.66 -14.13 9.28
CA ILE A 303 9.87 -13.34 9.03
C ILE A 303 9.53 -11.99 8.38
N ILE A 304 8.60 -11.97 7.41
CA ILE A 304 8.14 -10.72 6.80
C ILE A 304 7.51 -9.81 7.86
N CYS A 305 6.57 -10.32 8.65
CA CYS A 305 5.89 -9.53 9.68
C CYS A 305 6.86 -9.06 10.79
N LEU A 306 7.79 -9.91 11.22
CA LEU A 306 8.76 -9.57 12.28
C LEU A 306 9.78 -8.54 11.82
N SER A 307 10.27 -8.66 10.57
CA SER A 307 11.19 -7.67 9.98
C SER A 307 10.49 -6.32 9.78
N ALA A 308 9.25 -6.33 9.30
CA ALA A 308 8.45 -5.12 9.14
C ALA A 308 8.08 -4.46 10.49
N PHE A 309 7.76 -5.25 11.51
CA PHE A 309 7.58 -4.76 12.88
C PHE A 309 8.83 -4.10 13.43
N SER A 310 9.99 -4.77 13.31
CA SER A 310 11.27 -4.27 13.84
C SER A 310 11.67 -2.95 13.19
N LEU A 311 11.54 -2.84 11.87
CA LEU A 311 11.79 -1.58 11.16
C LEU A 311 10.71 -0.53 11.49
N GLY A 312 9.45 -0.92 11.64
CA GLY A 312 8.34 -0.03 11.98
C GLY A 312 8.43 0.59 13.38
N LEU A 313 9.26 0.06 14.29
CA LEU A 313 9.48 0.66 15.61
C LEU A 313 9.95 2.12 15.53
N CYS A 314 10.67 2.51 14.47
CA CYS A 314 11.10 3.90 14.29
C CYS A 314 9.91 4.88 14.17
N PHE A 315 8.74 4.42 13.70
CA PHE A 315 7.56 5.26 13.60
C PHE A 315 6.80 5.42 14.93
N THR A 316 7.21 4.70 15.98
CA THR A 316 6.61 4.81 17.33
C THR A 316 7.32 5.85 18.22
N LEU A 317 8.33 6.55 17.67
CA LEU A 317 8.99 7.69 18.32
C LEU A 317 8.06 8.92 18.35
N ARG A 318 8.37 9.91 19.19
CA ARG A 318 7.63 11.20 19.26
C ARG A 318 7.60 11.97 17.94
N SER A 319 8.66 11.87 17.14
CA SER A 319 8.77 12.43 15.78
C SER A 319 8.22 11.49 14.69
N GLY A 320 7.73 10.30 15.07
CA GLY A 320 7.38 9.22 14.16
C GLY A 320 6.27 9.55 13.17
N SER A 321 5.32 10.41 13.55
CA SER A 321 4.25 10.87 12.65
C SER A 321 4.79 11.70 11.47
N TYR A 322 5.80 12.54 11.72
CA TYR A 322 6.49 13.30 10.66
C TYR A 322 7.22 12.37 9.69
N TRP A 323 7.82 11.29 10.20
CA TRP A 323 8.45 10.26 9.39
C TRP A 323 7.44 9.49 8.54
N VAL A 324 6.29 9.11 9.10
CA VAL A 324 5.21 8.45 8.34
C VAL A 324 4.73 9.35 7.19
N GLN A 325 4.53 10.65 7.45
CA GLN A 325 4.12 11.61 6.41
C GLN A 325 5.18 11.78 5.32
N ALA A 326 6.46 11.85 5.71
CA ALA A 326 7.56 11.92 4.77
C ALA A 326 7.59 10.67 3.88
N PHE A 327 7.52 9.48 4.48
CA PHE A 327 7.52 8.20 3.76
C PHE A 327 6.32 8.08 2.82
N ASP A 328 5.10 8.42 3.24
CA ASP A 328 3.91 8.39 2.38
C ASP A 328 4.07 9.31 1.16
N THR A 329 4.66 10.48 1.34
CA THR A 329 4.86 11.46 0.26
C THR A 329 5.89 10.98 -0.75
N PHE A 330 7.06 10.51 -0.29
CA PHE A 330 8.18 10.13 -1.15
C PHE A 330 8.04 8.71 -1.72
N ALA A 331 7.73 7.71 -0.88
CA ALA A 331 7.64 6.31 -1.30
C ALA A 331 6.32 5.99 -2.04
N GLY A 332 5.23 6.69 -1.70
CA GLY A 332 3.90 6.46 -2.26
C GLY A 332 3.61 7.15 -3.60
N SER A 333 4.56 7.87 -4.20
CA SER A 333 4.32 8.64 -5.43
C SER A 333 5.24 8.22 -6.58
N VAL A 334 6.54 8.58 -6.50
CA VAL A 334 7.49 8.39 -7.61
C VAL A 334 7.73 6.93 -7.98
N PRO A 335 7.96 6.02 -7.02
CA PRO A 335 8.28 4.63 -7.35
C PRO A 335 7.11 3.90 -8.01
N LEU A 336 5.87 4.18 -7.59
CA LEU A 336 4.68 3.60 -8.19
C LEU A 336 4.54 4.01 -9.67
N LEU A 337 4.74 5.29 -9.98
CA LEU A 337 4.68 5.79 -11.35
C LEU A 337 5.77 5.19 -12.24
N ILE A 338 7.01 5.14 -11.75
CA ILE A 338 8.14 4.58 -12.51
C ILE A 338 7.94 3.08 -12.77
N ILE A 339 7.58 2.31 -11.73
CA ILE A 339 7.33 0.87 -11.86
C ILE A 339 6.20 0.64 -12.84
N GLY A 340 5.02 1.25 -12.63
CA GLY A 340 3.88 1.06 -13.51
C GLY A 340 4.16 1.45 -14.97
N PHE A 341 4.94 2.52 -15.20
CA PHE A 341 5.39 2.90 -16.55
C PHE A 341 6.19 1.76 -17.20
N PHE A 342 7.19 1.22 -16.51
CA PHE A 342 7.98 0.10 -17.03
C PHE A 342 7.18 -1.20 -17.15
N GLU A 343 6.15 -1.42 -16.34
CA GLU A 343 5.25 -2.58 -16.46
C GLU A 343 4.43 -2.51 -17.74
N VAL A 344 3.81 -1.36 -18.03
CA VAL A 344 3.05 -1.15 -19.28
C VAL A 344 3.97 -1.27 -20.49
N ILE A 345 5.16 -0.65 -20.46
CA ILE A 345 6.15 -0.77 -21.54
C ILE A 345 6.63 -2.22 -21.71
N GLY A 346 6.88 -2.92 -20.60
CA GLY A 346 7.31 -4.30 -20.59
C GLY A 346 6.29 -5.25 -21.24
N VAL A 347 5.00 -5.05 -20.99
CA VAL A 347 3.95 -5.88 -21.61
C VAL A 347 3.65 -5.48 -23.05
N THR A 348 3.61 -4.18 -23.36
CA THR A 348 3.14 -3.73 -24.68
C THR A 348 4.24 -3.72 -25.75
N TYR A 349 5.46 -3.33 -25.38
CA TYR A 349 6.58 -3.20 -26.32
C TYR A 349 7.57 -4.37 -26.24
N VAL A 350 7.88 -4.90 -25.05
CA VAL A 350 8.85 -6.00 -24.90
C VAL A 350 8.20 -7.37 -25.12
N HIS A 351 7.10 -7.66 -24.42
CA HIS A 351 6.34 -8.90 -24.67
C HIS A 351 5.65 -8.87 -26.05
N GLY A 352 5.18 -7.69 -26.44
CA GLY A 352 4.52 -7.41 -27.71
C GLY A 352 3.00 -7.42 -27.59
N LEU A 353 2.37 -6.31 -27.99
CA LEU A 353 0.93 -6.10 -27.87
C LEU A 353 0.09 -7.17 -28.59
N THR A 354 0.50 -7.61 -29.78
CA THR A 354 -0.24 -8.64 -30.54
C THR A 354 -0.34 -9.93 -29.76
N ARG A 355 0.79 -10.43 -29.24
CA ARG A 355 0.84 -11.65 -28.43
C ARG A 355 0.00 -11.51 -27.16
N PHE A 356 0.06 -10.34 -26.53
CA PHE A 356 -0.78 -10.05 -25.37
C PHE A 356 -2.27 -10.09 -25.72
N CYS A 357 -2.69 -9.47 -26.83
CA CYS A 357 -4.08 -9.51 -27.30
C CYS A 357 -4.53 -10.93 -27.62
N ASP A 358 -3.67 -11.75 -28.25
CA ASP A 358 -3.98 -13.14 -28.57
C ASP A 358 -4.20 -13.97 -27.28
N ASN A 359 -3.38 -13.76 -26.25
CA ASN A 359 -3.56 -14.39 -24.94
C ASN A 359 -4.87 -13.97 -24.29
N VAL A 360 -5.20 -12.68 -24.33
CA VAL A 360 -6.46 -12.15 -23.79
C VAL A 360 -7.67 -12.71 -24.53
N GLN A 361 -7.60 -12.78 -25.87
CA GLN A 361 -8.65 -13.35 -26.70
C GLN A 361 -8.81 -14.84 -26.43
N TRP A 362 -7.72 -15.58 -26.21
CA TRP A 362 -7.77 -16.99 -25.82
C TRP A 362 -8.44 -17.18 -24.45
N MET A 363 -8.21 -16.29 -23.48
CA MET A 363 -8.85 -16.39 -22.16
C MET A 363 -10.32 -15.98 -22.16
N THR A 364 -10.67 -14.90 -22.86
CA THR A 364 -12.02 -14.31 -22.83
C THR A 364 -12.93 -14.79 -23.96
N GLN A 365 -12.36 -15.48 -24.97
CA GLN A 365 -13.02 -15.88 -26.21
C GLN A 365 -13.63 -14.71 -27.00
N ARG A 366 -13.15 -13.48 -26.75
CA ARG A 366 -13.59 -12.25 -27.42
C ARG A 366 -12.40 -11.46 -27.94
N PRO A 367 -12.48 -10.84 -29.13
CA PRO A 367 -11.40 -10.01 -29.63
C PRO A 367 -11.25 -8.75 -28.77
N VAL A 368 -10.01 -8.31 -28.58
CA VAL A 368 -9.70 -7.08 -27.84
C VAL A 368 -10.09 -5.86 -28.68
N HIS A 369 -10.99 -5.04 -28.13
CA HIS A 369 -11.45 -3.80 -28.76
C HIS A 369 -10.31 -2.78 -28.96
N LEU A 370 -10.43 -1.91 -29.97
CA LEU A 370 -9.42 -0.90 -30.32
C LEU A 370 -9.11 0.04 -29.15
N PHE A 371 -10.13 0.37 -28.34
CA PHE A 371 -9.96 1.17 -27.13
C PHE A 371 -8.85 0.62 -26.22
N TRP A 372 -8.90 -0.66 -25.86
CA TRP A 372 -7.89 -1.26 -24.97
C TRP A 372 -6.49 -1.24 -25.59
N LYS A 373 -6.39 -1.54 -26.89
CA LYS A 373 -5.13 -1.52 -27.63
C LYS A 373 -4.51 -0.12 -27.62
N ALA A 374 -5.29 0.91 -27.95
CA ALA A 374 -4.84 2.30 -27.95
C ALA A 374 -4.47 2.78 -26.54
N SER A 375 -5.28 2.41 -25.53
CA SER A 375 -5.01 2.75 -24.13
C SER A 375 -3.68 2.19 -23.65
N TRP A 376 -3.44 0.89 -23.85
CA TRP A 376 -2.20 0.26 -23.41
C TRP A 376 -0.97 0.73 -24.18
N GLN A 377 -1.08 0.88 -25.50
CA GLN A 377 0.09 1.16 -26.34
C GLN A 377 0.49 2.63 -26.30
N ILE A 378 -0.46 3.56 -26.25
CA ILE A 378 -0.21 4.99 -26.43
C ILE A 378 -0.69 5.80 -25.23
N ILE A 379 -1.97 5.70 -24.87
CA ILE A 379 -2.58 6.66 -23.93
C ILE A 379 -1.95 6.53 -22.54
N SER A 380 -1.95 5.33 -21.94
CA SER A 380 -1.43 5.14 -20.58
C SER A 380 0.08 5.47 -20.47
N PRO A 381 0.98 5.00 -21.38
CA PRO A 381 2.38 5.39 -21.32
C PRO A 381 2.62 6.91 -21.42
N VAL A 382 1.89 7.59 -22.31
CA VAL A 382 2.00 9.05 -22.48
C VAL A 382 1.49 9.78 -21.24
N LEU A 383 0.36 9.36 -20.67
CA LEU A 383 -0.20 9.95 -19.46
C LEU A 383 0.76 9.78 -18.27
N MET A 384 1.25 8.56 -18.04
CA MET A 384 2.20 8.27 -16.95
C MET A 384 3.51 9.06 -17.11
N PHE A 385 4.04 9.15 -18.34
CA PHE A 385 5.22 9.96 -18.62
C PHE A 385 4.96 11.45 -18.37
N THR A 386 3.80 11.96 -18.78
CA THR A 386 3.39 13.35 -18.54
C THR A 386 3.29 13.65 -17.05
N VAL A 387 2.69 12.76 -16.26
CA VAL A 387 2.59 12.89 -14.79
C VAL A 387 3.98 12.85 -14.15
N LEU A 388 4.87 11.98 -14.62
CA LEU A 388 6.25 11.89 -14.13
C LEU A 388 7.05 13.17 -14.40
N VAL A 389 6.94 13.73 -15.62
CA VAL A 389 7.57 15.00 -15.99
C VAL A 389 6.96 16.15 -15.19
N ALA A 390 5.63 16.19 -15.05
CA ALA A 390 4.96 17.21 -14.25
C ALA A 390 5.41 17.15 -12.78
N TYR A 391 5.56 15.95 -12.21
CA TYR A 391 6.10 15.78 -10.85
C TYR A 391 7.53 16.32 -10.73
N ALA A 392 8.39 16.04 -11.72
CA ALA A 392 9.78 16.52 -11.72
C ALA A 392 9.88 18.05 -11.85
N VAL A 393 8.99 18.67 -12.64
CA VAL A 393 8.98 20.13 -12.90
C VAL A 393 8.31 20.91 -11.78
N LEU A 394 7.18 20.44 -11.24
CA LEU A 394 6.37 21.12 -10.23
C LEU A 394 6.92 20.95 -8.80
N LYS A 395 8.24 20.84 -8.65
CA LYS A 395 8.91 20.56 -7.37
C LYS A 395 8.59 21.65 -6.34
N LYS A 396 7.61 21.37 -5.46
CA LYS A 396 7.33 22.21 -4.28
C LYS A 396 8.44 22.03 -3.25
N PRO A 397 8.74 23.05 -2.43
CA PRO A 397 9.68 22.91 -1.32
C PRO A 397 9.22 21.77 -0.40
N SER A 398 10.15 20.93 0.04
CA SER A 398 9.88 19.80 0.92
C SER A 398 9.63 20.33 2.33
N THR A 399 8.39 20.74 2.61
CA THR A 399 7.93 21.23 3.91
C THR A 399 7.04 20.22 4.61
N TYR A 400 6.94 20.33 5.94
CA TYR A 400 6.01 19.57 6.78
C TYR A 400 5.39 20.47 7.84
N ASP A 401 4.22 20.07 8.32
CA ASP A 401 3.48 20.82 9.34
C ASP A 401 3.81 20.29 10.74
N ALA A 402 4.50 21.11 11.53
CA ALA A 402 4.91 20.80 12.89
C ALA A 402 3.88 21.29 13.93
N TRP A 403 3.69 20.48 14.98
CA TRP A 403 2.89 20.86 16.13
C TRP A 403 3.76 21.58 17.16
N ASN A 404 3.68 22.92 17.18
CA ASN A 404 4.41 23.77 18.11
C ASN A 404 3.43 24.67 18.89
N PRO A 405 3.19 24.40 20.19
CA PRO A 405 2.30 25.23 21.02
C PRO A 405 2.81 26.65 21.26
N ASN A 406 4.12 26.86 21.14
CA ASN A 406 4.76 28.15 21.38
C ASN A 406 4.82 29.01 20.10
N TYR A 407 4.20 28.56 19.01
CA TYR A 407 4.17 29.29 17.76
C TYR A 407 3.23 30.50 17.84
N GLU A 408 3.66 31.65 17.32
CA GLU A 408 2.92 32.92 17.42
C GLU A 408 1.50 32.83 16.84
N HIS A 409 1.29 32.01 15.80
CA HIS A 409 0.00 31.83 15.14
C HIS A 409 -0.74 30.54 15.56
N PHE A 410 -0.38 29.93 16.69
CA PHE A 410 -1.12 28.78 17.23
C PHE A 410 -2.59 29.16 17.45
N PRO A 411 -3.58 28.37 16.95
CA PRO A 411 -3.55 26.93 16.65
C PRO A 411 -3.16 26.52 15.22
N ALA A 412 -2.73 27.46 14.36
CA ALA A 412 -2.20 27.08 13.05
C ALA A 412 -0.90 26.28 13.23
N LYS A 413 -0.71 25.26 12.37
CA LYS A 413 0.51 24.45 12.38
C LYS A 413 1.69 25.26 11.82
N GLU A 414 2.86 25.07 12.39
CA GLU A 414 4.09 25.72 11.92
C GLU A 414 4.66 24.95 10.72
N THR A 415 4.72 25.57 9.54
CA THR A 415 5.30 24.94 8.36
C THR A 415 6.84 25.04 8.42
N LYS A 416 7.49 23.90 8.61
CA LYS A 416 8.96 23.78 8.66
C LYS A 416 9.50 23.10 7.41
N MET A 417 10.75 23.39 7.05
CA MET A 417 11.45 22.67 5.97
C MET A 417 12.04 21.37 6.50
N TYR A 418 11.96 20.30 5.71
CA TYR A 418 12.66 19.06 6.06
C TYR A 418 14.18 19.30 6.08
N PRO A 419 14.88 18.83 7.13
CA PRO A 419 16.34 18.84 7.16
C PRO A 419 16.92 18.08 5.96
N GLY A 420 18.05 18.56 5.42
CA GLY A 420 18.64 17.99 4.20
C GLY A 420 18.95 16.48 4.29
N TRP A 421 19.34 16.00 5.47
CA TRP A 421 19.57 14.58 5.72
C TRP A 421 18.27 13.74 5.67
N VAL A 422 17.13 14.27 6.15
CA VAL A 422 15.82 13.60 6.07
C VAL A 422 15.41 13.49 4.61
N VAL A 423 15.53 14.58 3.85
CA VAL A 423 15.24 14.57 2.40
C VAL A 423 16.13 13.56 1.70
N ALA A 424 17.42 13.51 2.00
CA ALA A 424 18.34 12.54 1.42
C ALA A 424 17.93 11.09 1.75
N THR A 425 17.52 10.80 2.98
CA THR A 425 17.00 9.48 3.37
C THR A 425 15.74 9.12 2.60
N CYS A 426 14.74 10.00 2.53
CA CYS A 426 13.48 9.72 1.84
C CYS A 426 13.67 9.58 0.33
N VAL A 427 14.51 10.42 -0.29
CA VAL A 427 14.86 10.28 -1.72
C VAL A 427 15.58 8.97 -1.99
N THR A 428 16.51 8.57 -1.13
CA THR A 428 17.21 7.28 -1.26
C THR A 428 16.24 6.11 -1.21
N LEU A 429 15.28 6.14 -0.27
CA LEU A 429 14.28 5.09 -0.13
C LEU A 429 13.27 5.05 -1.28
N ALA A 430 12.93 6.19 -1.89
CA ALA A 430 12.11 6.24 -3.09
C ALA A 430 12.87 5.74 -4.33
N VAL A 431 14.14 6.10 -4.46
CA VAL A 431 14.96 5.69 -5.61
C VAL A 431 15.35 4.21 -5.53
N LEU A 432 15.53 3.66 -4.33
CA LEU A 432 15.98 2.28 -4.11
C LEU A 432 15.15 1.22 -4.86
N PRO A 433 13.79 1.16 -4.78
CA PRO A 433 13.00 0.27 -5.61
C PRO A 433 13.28 0.44 -7.11
N CYS A 434 13.37 1.69 -7.57
CA CYS A 434 13.55 2.00 -8.98
C CYS A 434 14.93 1.56 -9.51
N LEU A 435 15.97 1.57 -8.67
CA LEU A 435 17.33 1.13 -9.06
C LEU A 435 17.41 -0.34 -9.41
N PHE A 436 16.53 -1.20 -8.86
CA PHE A 436 16.52 -2.62 -9.20
C PHE A 436 16.20 -2.87 -10.68
N ILE A 437 15.47 -1.97 -11.34
CA ILE A 437 15.13 -2.07 -12.76
C ILE A 437 16.39 -2.01 -13.65
N PRO A 438 17.18 -0.92 -13.66
CA PRO A 438 18.41 -0.86 -14.47
C PRO A 438 19.49 -1.81 -13.96
N LEU A 439 19.64 -2.00 -12.64
CA LEU A 439 20.64 -2.93 -12.09
C LEU A 439 20.36 -4.37 -12.51
N GLY A 440 19.09 -4.80 -12.49
CA GLY A 440 18.68 -6.12 -12.97
C GLY A 440 18.99 -6.33 -14.46
N ALA A 441 18.74 -5.30 -15.28
CA ALA A 441 19.06 -5.33 -16.71
C ALA A 441 20.58 -5.42 -16.97
N ILE A 442 21.39 -4.60 -16.27
CA ILE A 442 22.85 -4.61 -16.38
C ILE A 442 23.42 -5.95 -15.94
N TYR A 443 22.93 -6.50 -14.82
CA TYR A 443 23.34 -7.82 -14.31
C TYR A 443 23.09 -8.93 -15.34
N GLN A 444 21.92 -8.94 -15.98
CA GLN A 444 21.59 -9.94 -16.99
C GLN A 444 22.37 -9.74 -18.29
N PHE A 445 22.62 -8.50 -18.67
CA PHE A 445 23.49 -8.20 -19.81
C PHE A 445 24.90 -8.75 -19.59
N GLY A 446 25.52 -8.44 -18.45
CA GLY A 446 26.84 -8.94 -18.08
C GLY A 446 26.89 -10.47 -18.07
N ARG A 447 25.86 -11.13 -17.49
CA ARG A 447 25.75 -12.59 -17.48
C ARG A 447 25.64 -13.19 -18.88
N THR A 448 24.91 -12.53 -19.78
CA THR A 448 24.75 -12.98 -21.18
C THR A 448 26.05 -12.86 -21.95
N VAL A 449 26.77 -11.75 -21.78
CA VAL A 449 28.10 -11.54 -22.38
C VAL A 449 29.10 -12.57 -21.88
N LEU A 450 29.12 -12.85 -20.58
CA LEU A 450 30.00 -13.88 -19.99
C LEU A 450 29.68 -15.27 -20.54
N LYS A 451 28.40 -15.64 -20.65
CA LYS A 451 28.01 -16.94 -21.25
C LYS A 451 28.41 -17.05 -22.71
N LYS A 452 28.25 -15.98 -23.51
CA LYS A 452 28.70 -15.94 -24.90
C LYS A 452 30.22 -16.11 -24.99
N LYS A 453 30.99 -15.40 -24.16
CA LYS A 453 32.45 -15.57 -24.07
C LYS A 453 32.84 -16.99 -23.67
N GLN A 454 32.16 -17.58 -22.67
CA GLN A 454 32.41 -18.97 -22.26
C GLN A 454 32.06 -19.97 -23.37
N GLN A 455 30.98 -19.77 -24.12
CA GLN A 455 30.64 -20.61 -25.28
C GLN A 455 31.67 -20.49 -26.40
N GLN A 456 32.17 -19.28 -26.68
CA GLN A 456 33.24 -19.07 -27.66
C GLN A 456 34.58 -19.70 -27.24
N VAL A 457 34.87 -19.76 -25.93
CA VAL A 457 36.07 -20.44 -25.40
C VAL A 457 35.91 -21.96 -25.42
N LEU A 458 34.71 -22.49 -25.13
CA LEU A 458 34.44 -23.93 -25.09
C LEU A 458 34.29 -24.54 -26.49
N TYR A 459 33.82 -23.74 -27.45
CA TYR A 459 33.69 -24.09 -28.87
C TYR A 459 34.30 -22.97 -29.71
N PRO A 460 35.65 -22.94 -29.87
CA PRO A 460 36.26 -22.02 -30.81
C PRO A 460 35.72 -22.33 -32.21
N ASP A 461 35.25 -21.31 -32.92
CA ASP A 461 34.71 -21.46 -34.27
C ASP A 461 35.75 -22.13 -35.18
N THR A 462 35.55 -23.40 -35.53
CA THR A 462 36.38 -24.18 -36.49
C THR A 462 36.17 -23.74 -37.94
N SER A 463 35.79 -22.48 -38.17
CA SER A 463 35.47 -21.94 -39.50
C SER A 463 36.60 -21.12 -40.13
N SER A 464 37.79 -21.07 -39.51
CA SER A 464 38.94 -20.31 -40.03
C SER A 464 40.01 -21.14 -40.75
N GLU A 465 39.81 -22.44 -41.01
CA GLU A 465 40.79 -23.28 -41.72
C GLU A 465 40.43 -23.61 -43.19
N ASN A 466 39.32 -23.09 -43.73
CA ASN A 466 38.97 -23.28 -45.15
C ASN A 466 38.72 -21.94 -45.87
N LYS A 467 39.73 -21.07 -45.92
CA LYS A 467 39.79 -19.95 -46.87
C LYS A 467 41.14 -19.90 -47.57
#